data_AF-A0A6B3AQH0-F1
#
_entry.id   AF-A0A6B3AQH0-F1
#
_cell.length_a   1.000
_cell.length_b   1.000
_cell.length_c   1.000
_cell.angle_alpha   90.00
_cell.angle_beta   90.00
_cell.angle_gamma   90.00
#
_symmetry.space_group_name_H-M   'P 1'
#
loop_
_entity.id
_entity.type
_entity.pdbx_description
1 polymer ?
#
loop_
_entity_poly.entity_id
_entity_poly.type
_entity_poly.pdbx_seq_one_letter_code
_entity_poly.pdbx_strand_id
1 'polypeptide(L)'
;PAHRTTVPLSGNRTATVLALDTARASGTLLMRSDLADRPVPHLLDGLKPEGATAGTPVPADTARLSLTARIQGSATGSGGAKNGDTDGDTDGGAAAGDGGDDAGDGAPAAEVRATLVDAHGIPYKLPLGRLPADGRAHTLVLDLAGTGANPPGRMTLTGLHLALTQPVGDAEQHRFTVSRLTLTDTGGRDRRADLPTDWDPTAWAAAAEATADEAAAPTRPRVTSTRPLTVTYGTGYVPRDSARVVSPLTVRLQVPQPSASEVAAVATDRYLDSTGARPGQRVDVAVDGSTVPVRIVRSVRDLPSTTPGGADDGGALLLDLRAVNRVLQTRHDASAPPNEWWLRTAPGATDRVAAALRDRPDVEPSRVLVRDEIAAELRDDPFG
;
A
#
# COMPACT_ATOMS: atom_id res chain seq x y z
N PRO A 1 1.42 -7.57 15.32
CA PRO A 1 0.69 -7.90 14.07
C PRO A 1 1.43 -9.03 13.34
N ALA A 2 0.67 -9.90 12.71
CA ALA A 2 1.15 -11.02 11.91
C ALA A 2 0.33 -11.09 10.63
N HIS A 3 0.99 -11.44 9.53
CA HIS A 3 0.35 -11.84 8.29
C HIS A 3 0.76 -13.28 7.99
N ARG A 4 -0.21 -14.18 7.93
CA ARG A 4 -0.01 -15.58 7.57
C ARG A 4 -0.65 -15.87 6.22
N THR A 5 0.09 -16.51 5.33
CA THR A 5 -0.42 -17.05 4.08
C THR A 5 0.21 -18.40 3.78
N THR A 6 -0.26 -19.06 2.73
CA THR A 6 0.23 -20.37 2.30
C THR A 6 0.69 -20.32 0.85
N VAL A 7 1.79 -20.99 0.53
CA VAL A 7 2.36 -21.04 -0.81
C VAL A 7 2.42 -22.50 -1.28
N PRO A 8 1.85 -22.83 -2.46
CA PRO A 8 1.96 -24.17 -3.01
C PRO A 8 3.41 -24.48 -3.39
N LEU A 9 3.85 -25.70 -3.12
CA LEU A 9 5.14 -26.26 -3.48
C LEU A 9 4.96 -27.45 -4.43
N SER A 10 6.06 -27.85 -5.06
CA SER A 10 6.11 -29.10 -5.82
C SER A 10 5.76 -30.32 -4.95
N GLY A 11 5.20 -31.35 -5.58
CA GLY A 11 4.80 -32.58 -4.89
C GLY A 11 3.51 -32.46 -4.09
N ASN A 12 2.61 -31.54 -4.46
CA ASN A 12 1.33 -31.30 -3.80
C ASN A 12 1.48 -30.95 -2.30
N ARG A 13 2.53 -30.19 -1.98
CA ARG A 13 2.81 -29.69 -0.64
C ARG A 13 2.47 -28.21 -0.54
N THR A 14 2.30 -27.73 0.68
CA THR A 14 2.04 -26.33 0.98
C THR A 14 2.96 -25.84 2.08
N ALA A 15 3.62 -24.71 1.87
CA ALA A 15 4.42 -24.06 2.89
C ALA A 15 3.67 -22.89 3.53
N THR A 16 3.84 -22.70 4.84
CA THR A 16 3.34 -21.51 5.53
C THR A 16 4.32 -20.36 5.39
N VAL A 17 3.85 -19.17 5.03
CA VAL A 17 4.62 -17.92 5.10
C VAL A 17 4.05 -17.09 6.24
N LEU A 18 4.88 -16.82 7.25
CA LEU A 18 4.54 -16.04 8.42
C LEU A 18 5.38 -14.76 8.44
N ALA A 19 4.74 -13.62 8.24
CA ALA A 19 5.37 -12.31 8.34
C ALA A 19 5.00 -11.63 9.66
N LEU A 20 5.98 -11.34 10.52
CA LEU A 20 5.78 -10.75 11.86
C LEU A 20 6.46 -9.38 11.97
N ASP A 21 5.99 -8.51 12.86
CA ASP A 21 6.81 -7.38 13.35
C ASP A 21 7.97 -7.93 14.20
N THR A 22 9.09 -8.28 13.56
CA THR A 22 10.20 -8.99 14.23
C THR A 22 10.85 -8.15 15.32
N ALA A 23 10.72 -6.82 15.25
CA ALA A 23 11.19 -5.90 16.30
C ALA A 23 10.44 -6.06 17.63
N ARG A 24 9.24 -6.64 17.61
CA ARG A 24 8.43 -6.92 18.80
C ARG A 24 8.14 -8.41 19.00
N ALA A 25 8.45 -9.23 17.99
CA ALA A 25 8.11 -10.64 17.99
C ALA A 25 8.95 -11.49 18.95
N SER A 26 10.16 -11.05 19.34
CA SER A 26 11.03 -11.81 20.27
C SER A 26 10.33 -12.24 21.55
N GLY A 27 9.27 -11.50 21.89
CA GLY A 27 8.49 -11.77 23.05
C GLY A 27 7.15 -12.48 22.88
N THR A 28 6.56 -12.40 21.71
CA THR A 28 5.28 -13.06 21.39
C THR A 28 5.51 -14.39 20.69
N LEU A 29 6.66 -14.58 20.04
CA LEU A 29 7.11 -15.83 19.44
C LEU A 29 7.67 -16.75 20.53
N LEU A 30 6.75 -17.46 21.21
CA LEU A 30 7.08 -18.42 22.27
C LEU A 30 7.56 -19.74 21.66
N MET A 31 8.79 -19.75 21.15
CA MET A 31 9.44 -20.93 20.58
C MET A 31 10.20 -21.72 21.65
N ARG A 32 10.14 -23.05 21.59
CA ARG A 32 10.97 -23.91 22.45
C ARG A 32 12.45 -23.76 22.07
N SER A 33 13.33 -23.85 23.06
CA SER A 33 14.76 -23.63 22.87
C SER A 33 15.45 -24.71 22.04
N ASP A 34 14.88 -25.91 21.94
CA ASP A 34 15.43 -27.02 21.15
C ASP A 34 15.09 -26.94 19.66
N LEU A 35 14.18 -26.04 19.26
CA LEU A 35 13.77 -25.86 17.87
C LEU A 35 14.71 -24.98 17.06
N ALA A 36 15.71 -24.37 17.69
CA ALA A 36 16.74 -23.57 17.01
C ALA A 36 18.08 -23.70 17.70
N ASP A 37 19.17 -23.54 16.94
CA ASP A 37 20.53 -23.57 17.47
C ASP A 37 20.89 -22.31 18.29
N ARG A 38 19.95 -21.37 18.45
CA ARG A 38 20.13 -20.11 19.18
C ARG A 38 18.82 -19.58 19.77
N PRO A 39 18.90 -18.72 20.80
CA PRO A 39 17.73 -18.05 21.35
C PRO A 39 16.96 -17.23 20.31
N VAL A 40 15.63 -17.15 20.46
CA VAL A 40 14.72 -16.40 19.56
C VAL A 40 15.17 -14.96 19.27
N PRO A 41 15.60 -14.14 20.25
CA PRO A 41 16.08 -12.78 19.94
C PRO A 41 17.19 -12.79 18.89
N HIS A 42 18.17 -13.68 19.05
CA HIS A 42 19.29 -13.85 18.12
C HIS A 42 18.91 -14.51 16.80
N LEU A 43 17.76 -15.19 16.74
CA LEU A 43 17.21 -15.71 15.49
C LEU A 43 16.61 -14.59 14.62
N LEU A 44 16.01 -13.59 15.26
CA LEU A 44 15.35 -12.46 14.59
C LEU A 44 16.32 -11.33 14.20
N ASP A 45 17.51 -11.31 14.80
CA ASP A 45 18.56 -10.33 14.49
C ASP A 45 18.86 -10.29 12.98
N GLY A 46 18.72 -9.11 12.37
CA GLY A 46 18.98 -8.88 10.94
C GLY A 46 17.81 -9.18 10.00
N LEU A 47 16.64 -9.61 10.50
CA LEU A 47 15.44 -9.75 9.66
C LEU A 47 14.76 -8.40 9.39
N LYS A 48 14.76 -7.51 10.38
CA LYS A 48 14.18 -6.18 10.28
C LYS A 48 14.96 -5.35 9.24
N PRO A 49 14.26 -4.59 8.36
CA PRO A 49 14.94 -3.76 7.40
C PRO A 49 15.65 -2.58 8.09
N GLU A 50 16.80 -2.20 7.55
CA GLU A 50 17.55 -1.04 8.01
C GLU A 50 16.83 0.28 7.64
N GLY A 51 17.12 1.31 8.42
CA GLY A 51 16.55 2.65 8.23
C GLY A 51 15.11 2.80 8.73
N ALA A 52 14.79 4.01 9.20
CA ALA A 52 13.42 4.40 9.47
C ALA A 52 12.63 4.53 8.16
N THR A 53 11.30 4.43 8.23
CA THR A 53 10.42 4.76 7.11
C THR A 53 10.65 6.21 6.70
N ALA A 54 11.01 6.43 5.44
CA ALA A 54 11.24 7.77 4.90
C ALA A 54 9.89 8.45 4.61
N GLY A 55 9.77 9.73 4.93
CA GLY A 55 8.54 10.50 4.69
C GLY A 55 8.30 11.55 5.76
N THR A 56 7.10 12.16 5.74
CA THR A 56 6.72 13.17 6.73
C THR A 56 6.15 12.49 7.98
N PRO A 57 6.72 12.70 9.18
CA PRO A 57 6.14 12.17 10.41
C PRO A 57 4.76 12.76 10.69
N VAL A 58 3.81 11.89 11.03
CA VAL A 58 2.47 12.23 11.50
C VAL A 58 2.39 11.79 12.98
N PRO A 59 2.44 12.74 13.92
CA PRO A 59 2.35 12.44 15.36
C PRO A 59 1.09 11.68 15.74
N ALA A 60 1.17 10.88 16.82
CA ALA A 60 0.08 10.01 17.27
C ALA A 60 -1.18 10.77 17.74
N ASP A 61 -1.01 12.03 18.12
CA ASP A 61 -2.07 12.94 18.54
C ASP A 61 -2.66 13.75 17.38
N THR A 62 -2.31 13.45 16.12
CA THR A 62 -2.88 14.11 14.94
C THR A 62 -4.32 13.65 14.72
N ALA A 63 -5.28 14.56 14.82
CA ALA A 63 -6.69 14.30 14.51
C ALA A 63 -7.01 14.50 13.03
N ARG A 64 -6.34 15.45 12.37
CA ARG A 64 -6.62 15.80 10.97
C ARG A 64 -5.36 16.11 10.19
N LEU A 65 -5.31 15.66 8.94
CA LEU A 65 -4.31 16.03 7.95
C LEU A 65 -4.98 16.87 6.86
N SER A 66 -4.46 18.06 6.58
CA SER A 66 -4.95 18.96 5.54
C SER A 66 -3.89 19.25 4.48
N LEU A 67 -4.25 19.03 3.21
CA LEU A 67 -3.36 19.18 2.06
C LEU A 67 -3.91 20.28 1.13
N THR A 68 -3.21 21.41 1.01
CA THR A 68 -3.58 22.45 0.05
C THR A 68 -2.85 22.22 -1.26
N ALA A 69 -3.60 21.85 -2.30
CA ALA A 69 -3.06 21.49 -3.61
C ALA A 69 -3.86 22.10 -4.76
N ARG A 70 -3.29 22.07 -5.97
CA ARG A 70 -3.96 22.45 -7.22
C ARG A 70 -3.51 21.57 -8.36
N ILE A 71 -4.38 21.38 -9.35
CA ILE A 71 -4.02 20.83 -10.66
C ILE A 71 -4.32 21.90 -11.70
N GLN A 72 -3.32 22.23 -12.52
CA GLN A 72 -3.48 23.10 -13.68
C GLN A 72 -3.33 22.24 -14.93
N GLY A 73 -4.40 22.13 -15.72
CA GLY A 73 -4.39 21.49 -17.04
C GLY A 73 -4.19 22.49 -18.17
N SER A 74 -3.58 22.05 -19.26
CA SER A 74 -3.56 22.76 -20.55
C SER A 74 -3.53 21.73 -21.66
N ALA A 75 -4.44 21.84 -22.64
CA ALA A 75 -4.42 21.01 -23.83
C ALA A 75 -3.09 21.18 -24.58
N THR A 76 -2.47 20.09 -25.02
CA THR A 76 -1.33 20.20 -25.93
C THR A 76 -1.85 20.54 -27.32
N GLY A 77 -1.89 21.82 -27.67
CA GLY A 77 -2.13 22.24 -29.04
C GLY A 77 -1.01 21.71 -29.94
N SER A 78 -1.33 20.76 -30.82
CA SER A 78 -0.47 20.43 -31.95
C SER A 78 -0.40 21.65 -32.88
N GLY A 79 0.70 22.38 -32.83
CA GLY A 79 0.98 23.51 -33.70
C GLY A 79 1.68 23.09 -34.99
N GLY A 80 0.98 23.21 -36.12
CA GLY A 80 1.53 23.31 -37.48
C GLY A 80 0.63 22.66 -38.55
N ALA A 81 0.21 23.28 -39.66
CA ALA A 81 0.38 24.64 -40.16
C ALA A 81 -0.70 24.96 -41.24
N LYS A 82 -0.87 26.27 -41.44
CA LYS A 82 -1.82 27.06 -42.24
C LYS A 82 -1.98 26.73 -43.74
N ASN A 83 -3.20 26.92 -44.26
CA ASN A 83 -3.65 27.88 -45.29
C ASN A 83 -4.99 27.33 -45.84
N GLY A 84 -6.13 27.99 -45.69
CA GLY A 84 -6.43 29.26 -46.35
C GLY A 84 -7.23 28.94 -47.60
N ASP A 85 -8.55 28.82 -47.47
CA ASP A 85 -9.48 29.05 -48.58
C ASP A 85 -10.81 29.53 -48.01
N THR A 86 -11.01 30.84 -48.07
CA THR A 86 -12.33 31.47 -48.00
C THR A 86 -12.81 31.56 -49.42
N ASP A 87 -13.86 30.82 -49.74
CA ASP A 87 -14.86 31.21 -50.74
C ASP A 87 -16.11 30.34 -50.57
N GLY A 88 -17.28 30.97 -50.70
CA GLY A 88 -18.47 30.26 -51.18
C GLY A 88 -19.62 30.01 -50.20
N ASP A 89 -20.36 31.09 -49.95
CA ASP A 89 -21.82 31.15 -50.12
C ASP A 89 -22.81 30.56 -49.08
N THR A 90 -23.86 31.35 -48.97
CA THR A 90 -25.04 31.38 -48.11
C THR A 90 -25.98 30.20 -48.33
N ASP A 91 -26.60 29.66 -47.27
CA ASP A 91 -28.07 29.59 -47.24
C ASP A 91 -28.67 29.40 -45.83
N GLY A 92 -29.84 29.99 -45.64
CA GLY A 92 -30.56 30.08 -44.38
C GLY A 92 -31.33 28.81 -43.99
N GLY A 93 -31.58 28.68 -42.68
CA GLY A 93 -32.48 27.66 -42.14
C GLY A 93 -32.65 27.82 -40.64
N ALA A 94 -33.71 28.53 -40.24
CA ALA A 94 -34.16 28.58 -38.85
C ALA A 94 -34.79 27.23 -38.46
N ALA A 95 -34.41 26.67 -37.31
CA ALA A 95 -35.21 25.72 -36.55
C ALA A 95 -34.91 25.87 -35.06
N ALA A 96 -35.98 26.00 -34.28
CA ALA A 96 -36.00 26.13 -32.82
C ALA A 96 -36.27 24.77 -32.15
N GLY A 97 -35.87 24.64 -30.88
CA GLY A 97 -36.16 23.53 -29.96
C GLY A 97 -35.16 22.38 -30.10
N ASP A 98 -34.62 21.77 -29.05
CA ASP A 98 -35.18 21.50 -27.73
C ASP A 98 -34.04 21.24 -26.73
N GLY A 99 -34.30 21.51 -25.46
CA GLY A 99 -33.35 21.35 -24.35
C GLY A 99 -32.92 19.90 -24.12
N GLY A 100 -31.64 19.76 -23.79
CA GLY A 100 -31.04 18.53 -23.29
C GLY A 100 -29.91 18.91 -22.36
N ASP A 101 -30.27 19.17 -21.11
CA ASP A 101 -29.37 19.48 -20.00
C ASP A 101 -28.36 18.34 -19.73
N ASP A 102 -27.23 18.77 -19.17
CA ASP A 102 -26.32 18.01 -18.30
C ASP A 102 -25.37 16.95 -18.88
N ALA A 103 -24.45 17.39 -19.75
CA ALA A 103 -23.09 16.84 -19.75
C ALA A 103 -22.16 17.84 -19.03
N GLY A 104 -21.99 17.63 -17.72
CA GLY A 104 -21.38 18.58 -16.80
C GLY A 104 -20.07 19.21 -17.26
N ASP A 105 -20.11 20.54 -17.39
CA ASP A 105 -18.98 21.47 -17.62
C ASP A 105 -18.10 21.62 -16.35
N GLY A 106 -17.80 20.49 -15.72
CA GLY A 106 -16.89 20.42 -14.59
C GLY A 106 -15.49 20.06 -15.08
N ALA A 107 -14.50 20.92 -14.81
CA ALA A 107 -13.09 20.59 -15.07
C ALA A 107 -12.77 19.19 -14.52
N PRO A 108 -12.01 18.35 -15.25
CA PRO A 108 -11.71 16.99 -14.82
C PRO A 108 -11.12 17.00 -13.42
N ALA A 109 -11.58 16.10 -12.55
CA ALA A 109 -11.16 16.05 -11.16
C ALA A 109 -10.38 14.76 -10.87
N ALA A 110 -9.30 14.88 -10.10
CA ALA A 110 -8.56 13.75 -9.58
C ALA A 110 -9.08 13.36 -8.20
N GLU A 111 -9.32 12.06 -7.96
CA GLU A 111 -9.40 11.52 -6.61
C GLU A 111 -8.00 11.46 -6.01
N VAL A 112 -7.80 12.13 -4.88
CA VAL A 112 -6.52 12.14 -4.17
C VAL A 112 -6.61 11.21 -2.97
N ARG A 113 -5.63 10.33 -2.83
CA ARG A 113 -5.41 9.48 -1.66
C ARG A 113 -4.01 9.70 -1.10
N ALA A 114 -3.86 9.58 0.22
CA ALA A 114 -2.57 9.58 0.90
C ALA A 114 -2.20 8.16 1.35
N THR A 115 -0.92 7.81 1.26
CA THR A 115 -0.39 6.58 1.85
C THR A 115 0.29 6.93 3.17
N LEU A 116 -0.28 6.45 4.27
CA LEU A 116 0.30 6.54 5.61
C LEU A 116 0.83 5.17 6.04
N VAL A 117 2.04 5.13 6.59
CA VAL A 117 2.64 3.91 7.13
C VAL A 117 2.70 3.99 8.65
N ASP A 118 2.22 2.96 9.34
CA ASP A 118 2.21 2.94 10.81
C ASP A 118 3.56 2.51 11.43
N ALA A 119 3.58 2.47 12.76
CA ALA A 119 4.73 2.04 13.55
C ALA A 119 5.09 0.54 13.42
N HIS A 120 4.31 -0.25 12.68
CA HIS A 120 4.56 -1.65 12.34
C HIS A 120 4.97 -1.84 10.88
N GLY A 121 4.96 -0.78 10.07
CA GLY A 121 5.29 -0.86 8.64
C GLY A 121 4.10 -1.26 7.76
N ILE A 122 2.87 -1.12 8.26
CA ILE A 122 1.65 -1.40 7.52
C ILE A 122 1.22 -0.12 6.80
N PRO A 123 1.07 -0.14 5.47
CA PRO A 123 0.60 1.01 4.69
C PRO A 123 -0.93 1.08 4.66
N TYR A 124 -1.47 2.29 4.74
CA TYR A 124 -2.89 2.62 4.66
C TYR A 124 -3.10 3.65 3.56
N LYS A 125 -3.90 3.31 2.55
CA LYS A 125 -4.30 4.23 1.47
C LYS A 125 -5.61 4.92 1.86
N LEU A 126 -5.53 6.15 2.34
CA LEU A 126 -6.65 6.90 2.90
C LEU A 126 -7.13 8.00 1.93
N PRO A 127 -8.44 8.17 1.74
CA PRO A 127 -8.97 9.19 0.84
C PRO A 127 -8.78 10.60 1.42
N LEU A 128 -8.23 11.52 0.61
CA LEU A 128 -8.12 12.94 0.93
C LEU A 128 -9.29 13.75 0.35
N GLY A 129 -9.82 13.32 -0.79
CA GLY A 129 -10.96 13.96 -1.47
C GLY A 129 -10.72 14.16 -2.97
N ARG A 130 -11.60 14.92 -3.60
CA ARG A 130 -11.52 15.27 -5.04
C ARG A 130 -10.80 16.60 -5.23
N LEU A 131 -9.92 16.66 -6.21
CA LEU A 131 -9.16 17.85 -6.61
C LEU A 131 -9.46 18.19 -8.08
N PRO A 132 -10.23 19.25 -8.35
CA PRO A 132 -10.47 19.72 -9.72
C PRO A 132 -9.18 20.19 -10.42
N ALA A 133 -9.10 19.99 -11.73
CA ALA A 133 -8.06 20.53 -12.61
C ALA A 133 -8.37 21.96 -13.09
N ASP A 134 -8.93 22.79 -12.21
CA ASP A 134 -9.37 24.16 -12.52
C ASP A 134 -8.28 25.22 -12.29
N GLY A 135 -7.06 24.81 -11.96
CA GLY A 135 -5.93 25.69 -11.65
C GLY A 135 -6.01 26.39 -10.28
N ARG A 136 -7.12 26.25 -9.54
CA ARG A 136 -7.31 26.87 -8.23
C ARG A 136 -6.76 25.98 -7.11
N ALA A 137 -6.40 26.61 -5.99
CA ALA A 137 -5.95 25.90 -4.80
C ALA A 137 -7.17 25.40 -4.01
N HIS A 138 -7.18 24.10 -3.72
CA HIS A 138 -8.19 23.43 -2.89
C HIS A 138 -7.51 22.81 -1.67
N THR A 139 -8.19 22.85 -0.52
CA THR A 139 -7.70 22.17 0.69
C THR A 139 -8.48 20.88 0.87
N LEU A 140 -7.76 19.76 0.78
CA LEU A 140 -8.28 18.42 1.02
C LEU A 140 -8.04 18.03 2.47
N VAL A 141 -8.99 17.34 3.07
CA VAL A 141 -8.99 17.06 4.51
C VAL A 141 -9.21 15.58 4.74
N LEU A 142 -8.25 14.96 5.44
CA LEU A 142 -8.36 13.61 5.97
C LEU A 142 -8.58 13.69 7.49
N ASP A 143 -9.72 13.21 7.95
CA ASP A 143 -10.02 13.03 9.37
C ASP A 143 -9.48 11.68 9.83
N LEU A 144 -8.43 11.68 10.64
CA LEU A 144 -7.80 10.46 11.15
C LEU A 144 -8.58 9.87 12.32
N ALA A 145 -9.18 10.73 13.17
CA ALA A 145 -9.97 10.31 14.31
C ALA A 145 -11.30 9.65 13.91
N GLY A 146 -11.89 10.09 12.80
CA GLY A 146 -13.16 9.60 12.27
C GLY A 146 -13.09 8.38 11.35
N THR A 147 -11.90 7.90 10.97
CA THR A 147 -11.77 6.87 9.91
C THR A 147 -12.34 5.49 10.23
N GLY A 148 -12.77 5.19 11.46
CA GLY A 148 -13.22 3.85 11.89
C GLY A 148 -12.10 2.80 11.94
N ALA A 149 -11.09 2.94 11.08
CA ALA A 149 -9.83 2.21 11.05
C ALA A 149 -8.82 2.70 12.09
N ASN A 150 -9.11 3.83 12.77
CA ASN A 150 -8.32 4.53 13.79
C ASN A 150 -6.84 4.11 13.77
N PRO A 151 -6.10 4.51 12.71
CA PRO A 151 -4.83 3.86 12.43
C PRO A 151 -3.89 4.08 13.63
N PRO A 152 -3.16 3.06 14.08
CA PRO A 152 -2.64 3.03 15.44
C PRO A 152 -1.45 3.99 15.63
N GLY A 153 -1.68 5.07 16.39
CA GLY A 153 -0.63 5.93 16.91
C GLY A 153 0.15 6.67 15.84
N ARG A 154 1.47 6.77 16.00
CA ARG A 154 2.33 7.55 15.09
C ARG A 154 2.39 6.91 13.70
N MET A 155 2.39 7.76 12.67
CA MET A 155 2.49 7.33 11.27
C MET A 155 3.54 8.16 10.51
N THR A 156 3.77 7.78 9.26
CA THR A 156 4.58 8.51 8.29
C THR A 156 3.82 8.63 6.98
N LEU A 157 3.67 9.83 6.44
CA LEU A 157 3.18 10.05 5.08
C LEU A 157 4.28 9.71 4.08
N THR A 158 4.04 8.69 3.25
CA THR A 158 5.02 8.15 2.29
C THR A 158 4.58 8.25 0.83
N GLY A 159 3.31 8.57 0.58
CA GLY A 159 2.73 8.48 -0.77
C GLY A 159 1.58 9.45 -0.98
N LEU A 160 1.42 9.92 -2.22
CA LEU A 160 0.21 10.56 -2.74
C LEU A 160 -0.19 9.87 -4.03
N HIS A 161 -1.48 9.65 -4.20
CA HIS A 161 -2.04 8.94 -5.35
C HIS A 161 -3.16 9.77 -5.96
N LEU A 162 -3.05 10.06 -7.26
CA LEU A 162 -4.04 10.78 -8.03
C LEU A 162 -4.66 9.81 -9.03
N ALA A 163 -5.97 9.60 -8.95
CA ALA A 163 -6.73 8.85 -9.93
C ALA A 163 -7.65 9.80 -10.70
N LEU A 164 -7.53 9.84 -12.02
CA LEU A 164 -8.33 10.66 -12.92
C LEU A 164 -8.64 9.86 -14.19
N THR A 165 -9.51 10.38 -15.04
CA THR A 165 -9.81 9.77 -16.35
C THR A 165 -8.94 10.43 -17.43
N GLN A 166 -8.43 9.65 -18.38
CA GLN A 166 -7.79 10.21 -19.56
C GLN A 166 -8.79 11.01 -20.40
N PRO A 167 -8.40 12.17 -20.95
CA PRO A 167 -9.22 12.91 -21.90
C PRO A 167 -9.44 12.11 -23.19
N VAL A 168 -10.48 12.43 -23.95
CA VAL A 168 -10.75 11.81 -25.25
C VAL A 168 -10.18 12.69 -26.36
N GLY A 169 -9.46 12.07 -27.30
CA GLY A 169 -8.94 12.68 -28.52
C GLY A 169 -7.59 13.39 -28.36
N ASP A 170 -7.44 14.23 -27.34
CA ASP A 170 -6.27 15.09 -27.19
C ASP A 170 -5.66 14.95 -25.80
N ALA A 171 -4.33 14.80 -25.73
CA ALA A 171 -3.62 14.80 -24.46
C ALA A 171 -3.60 16.19 -23.80
N GLU A 172 -3.60 16.19 -22.47
CA GLU A 172 -3.40 17.39 -21.67
C GLU A 172 -2.07 17.31 -20.93
N GLN A 173 -1.46 18.48 -20.68
CA GLN A 173 -0.35 18.62 -19.75
C GLN A 173 -0.85 19.16 -18.44
N HIS A 174 -0.65 18.37 -17.39
CA HIS A 174 -1.04 18.71 -16.03
C HIS A 174 0.17 19.10 -15.18
N ARG A 175 -0.06 20.10 -14.33
CA ARG A 175 0.85 20.48 -13.24
C ARG A 175 0.12 20.33 -11.91
N PHE A 176 0.48 19.31 -11.15
CA PHE A 176 0.05 19.13 -9.77
C PHE A 176 1.00 19.87 -8.81
N THR A 177 0.47 20.73 -7.95
CA THR A 177 1.26 21.47 -6.95
C THR A 177 0.69 21.26 -5.57
N VAL A 178 1.52 20.87 -4.60
CA VAL A 178 1.19 20.86 -3.17
C VAL A 178 1.91 22.02 -2.48
N SER A 179 1.12 22.97 -2.01
CA SER A 179 1.64 24.23 -1.42
C SER A 179 1.77 24.17 0.10
N ARG A 180 0.97 23.35 0.76
CA ARG A 180 0.92 23.25 2.21
C ARG A 180 0.43 21.87 2.66
N LEU A 181 1.08 21.36 3.70
CA LEU A 181 0.61 20.25 4.52
C LEU A 181 0.48 20.76 5.96
N THR A 182 -0.70 20.59 6.55
CA THR A 182 -0.99 20.95 7.94
C THR A 182 -1.48 19.71 8.69
N LEU A 183 -0.95 19.52 9.90
CA LEU A 183 -1.38 18.49 10.84
C LEU A 183 -2.07 19.21 12.01
N THR A 184 -3.32 18.87 12.27
CA THR A 184 -4.08 19.40 13.41
C THR A 184 -4.10 18.33 14.50
N ASP A 185 -3.65 18.68 15.69
CA ASP A 185 -3.69 17.77 16.84
C ASP A 185 -5.12 17.60 17.40
N THR A 186 -5.30 16.63 18.29
CA THR A 186 -6.57 16.38 19.00
C THR A 186 -7.04 17.53 19.88
N GLY A 187 -6.15 18.47 20.23
CA GLY A 187 -6.47 19.73 20.91
C GLY A 187 -6.86 20.86 19.95
N GLY A 188 -6.85 20.62 18.63
CA GLY A 188 -7.19 21.60 17.60
C GLY A 188 -6.04 22.54 17.21
N ARG A 189 -4.81 22.29 17.65
CA ARG A 189 -3.65 23.12 17.26
C ARG A 189 -3.10 22.65 15.92
N ASP A 190 -2.98 23.60 15.00
CA ASP A 190 -2.37 23.38 13.70
C ASP A 190 -0.84 23.46 13.75
N ARG A 191 -0.18 22.52 13.09
CA ARG A 191 1.25 22.53 12.81
C ARG A 191 1.49 22.32 11.32
N ARG A 192 2.26 23.21 10.71
CA ARG A 192 2.75 23.01 9.34
C ARG A 192 3.78 21.88 9.34
N ALA A 193 3.65 20.96 8.40
CA ALA A 193 4.59 19.87 8.19
C ALA A 193 5.30 20.03 6.84
N ASP A 194 6.56 19.61 6.81
CA ASP A 194 7.37 19.63 5.59
C ASP A 194 7.09 18.36 4.77
N LEU A 195 6.98 18.54 3.46
CA LEU A 195 6.91 17.42 2.53
C LEU A 195 8.34 16.91 2.23
N PRO A 196 8.48 15.61 1.92
CA PRO A 196 9.73 15.05 1.42
C PRO A 196 10.17 15.73 0.13
N THR A 197 11.47 15.69 -0.15
CA THR A 197 12.06 16.36 -1.33
C THR A 197 12.45 15.40 -2.44
N ASP A 198 12.36 14.11 -2.20
CA ASP A 198 12.90 13.01 -2.99
C ASP A 198 11.82 12.13 -3.63
N TRP A 199 10.63 12.69 -3.82
CA TRP A 199 9.50 12.00 -4.47
C TRP A 199 9.90 11.38 -5.82
N ASP A 200 9.55 10.12 -6.02
CA ASP A 200 9.69 9.37 -7.27
C ASP A 200 8.29 9.15 -7.87
N PRO A 201 7.89 9.98 -8.87
CA PRO A 201 6.57 9.89 -9.43
C PRO A 201 6.50 8.95 -10.65
N THR A 202 5.45 8.15 -10.71
CA THR A 202 5.13 7.26 -11.84
C THR A 202 3.71 7.49 -12.33
N ALA A 203 3.44 7.19 -13.60
CA ALA A 203 2.10 7.21 -14.14
C ALA A 203 1.85 6.01 -15.05
N TRP A 204 0.61 5.54 -15.06
CA TRP A 204 0.13 4.48 -15.95
C TRP A 204 -1.37 4.65 -16.22
N ALA A 205 -1.83 4.14 -17.36
CA ALA A 205 -3.23 4.15 -17.74
C ALA A 205 -3.65 2.77 -18.25
N ALA A 206 -4.86 2.33 -17.90
CA ALA A 206 -5.31 0.98 -18.22
C ALA A 206 -5.48 0.75 -19.74
N ALA A 207 -5.91 1.76 -20.51
CA ALA A 207 -6.06 1.61 -21.96
C ALA A 207 -4.72 1.64 -22.72
N ALA A 208 -3.67 2.25 -22.15
CA ALA A 208 -2.37 2.35 -22.81
C ALA A 208 -1.68 0.99 -23.01
N GLU A 209 -2.03 -0.02 -22.22
CA GLU A 209 -1.54 -1.40 -22.42
C GLU A 209 -2.20 -2.09 -23.63
N ALA A 210 -3.34 -1.58 -24.10
CA ALA A 210 -4.13 -2.17 -25.19
C ALA A 210 -3.96 -1.45 -26.54
N THR A 211 -3.43 -0.23 -26.57
CA THR A 211 -3.28 0.57 -27.79
C THR A 211 -1.86 0.49 -28.35
N ALA A 212 -1.72 0.23 -29.65
CA ALA A 212 -0.43 0.33 -30.35
C ALA A 212 0.07 1.78 -30.53
N ASP A 213 -0.76 2.77 -30.22
CA ASP A 213 -0.41 4.19 -30.29
C ASP A 213 0.33 4.63 -29.02
N GLU A 214 1.65 4.72 -29.10
CA GLU A 214 2.48 5.22 -28.00
C GLU A 214 2.14 6.68 -27.61
N ALA A 215 1.53 7.47 -28.51
CA ALA A 215 1.14 8.85 -28.22
C ALA A 215 -0.09 8.93 -27.29
N ALA A 216 -0.89 7.86 -27.21
CA ALA A 216 -2.05 7.76 -26.31
C ALA A 216 -1.64 7.49 -24.84
N ALA A 217 -0.41 7.04 -24.61
CA ALA A 217 0.10 6.75 -23.28
C ALA A 217 0.41 8.03 -22.48
N PRO A 218 0.23 8.01 -21.15
CA PRO A 218 0.64 9.13 -20.30
C PRO A 218 2.17 9.31 -20.32
N THR A 219 2.63 10.55 -20.18
CA THR A 219 4.07 10.81 -20.10
C THR A 219 4.60 10.51 -18.71
N ARG A 220 5.88 10.12 -18.61
CA ARG A 220 6.54 9.90 -17.31
C ARG A 220 6.49 11.20 -16.48
N PRO A 221 5.88 11.19 -15.28
CA PRO A 221 5.83 12.37 -14.43
C PRO A 221 7.22 12.84 -14.02
N ARG A 222 7.36 14.15 -13.78
CA ARG A 222 8.63 14.75 -13.33
C ARG A 222 8.40 15.73 -12.20
N VAL A 223 9.22 15.63 -11.15
CA VAL A 223 9.31 16.66 -10.11
C VAL A 223 10.06 17.85 -10.70
N THR A 224 9.40 19.00 -10.78
CA THR A 224 9.96 20.26 -11.31
C THR A 224 10.29 21.28 -10.21
N SER A 225 9.70 21.12 -9.03
CA SER A 225 10.05 21.84 -7.80
C SER A 225 9.73 20.97 -6.60
N THR A 226 10.51 21.09 -5.53
CA THR A 226 10.27 20.41 -4.25
C THR A 226 9.64 21.33 -3.20
N ARG A 227 9.66 22.65 -3.43
CA ARG A 227 9.10 23.68 -2.54
C ARG A 227 8.54 24.85 -3.36
N PRO A 228 7.21 24.92 -3.58
CA PRO A 228 6.24 23.87 -3.29
C PRO A 228 6.49 22.61 -4.14
N LEU A 229 6.10 21.43 -3.64
CA LEU A 229 6.18 20.20 -4.43
C LEU A 229 5.34 20.38 -5.70
N THR A 230 5.99 20.26 -6.86
CA THR A 230 5.37 20.46 -8.17
C THR A 230 5.75 19.31 -9.08
N VAL A 231 4.75 18.60 -9.59
CA VAL A 231 4.90 17.47 -10.51
C VAL A 231 4.17 17.77 -11.82
N THR A 232 4.86 17.60 -12.93
CA THR A 232 4.28 17.72 -14.28
C THR A 232 4.13 16.35 -14.91
N TYR A 233 3.00 16.10 -15.56
CA TYR A 233 2.73 14.86 -16.28
C TYR A 233 1.75 15.13 -17.43
N GLY A 234 1.85 14.33 -18.48
CA GLY A 234 0.91 14.32 -19.59
C GLY A 234 -0.11 13.22 -19.38
N THR A 235 -1.38 13.52 -19.62
CA THR A 235 -2.47 12.59 -19.34
C THR A 235 -2.51 11.40 -20.31
N GLY A 236 -1.88 11.52 -21.48
CA GLY A 236 -2.25 10.72 -22.63
C GLY A 236 -3.71 11.00 -23.02
N TYR A 237 -4.30 10.16 -23.87
CA TYR A 237 -5.69 10.29 -24.28
C TYR A 237 -6.30 8.95 -24.69
N VAL A 238 -7.61 8.88 -24.72
CA VAL A 238 -8.37 7.81 -25.37
C VAL A 238 -8.68 8.24 -26.81
N PRO A 239 -8.31 7.46 -27.85
CA PRO A 239 -8.68 7.77 -29.23
C PRO A 239 -10.19 7.96 -29.42
N ARG A 240 -10.60 8.86 -30.33
CA ARG A 240 -12.02 9.25 -30.49
C ARG A 240 -12.92 8.10 -30.96
N ASP A 241 -12.38 7.17 -31.74
CA ASP A 241 -13.07 5.94 -32.16
C ASP A 241 -13.36 5.00 -30.97
N SER A 242 -12.61 5.16 -29.89
CA SER A 242 -12.68 4.41 -28.64
C SER A 242 -13.30 5.23 -27.50
N ALA A 243 -13.95 6.37 -27.79
CA ALA A 243 -14.47 7.32 -26.79
C ALA A 243 -15.47 6.71 -25.77
N ARG A 244 -16.04 5.53 -26.06
CA ARG A 244 -16.89 4.78 -25.12
C ARG A 244 -16.10 4.13 -23.98
N VAL A 245 -14.77 4.08 -24.06
CA VAL A 245 -13.88 3.51 -23.05
C VAL A 245 -13.51 4.58 -22.04
N VAL A 246 -13.85 4.37 -20.77
CA VAL A 246 -13.33 5.17 -19.66
C VAL A 246 -11.97 4.60 -19.28
N SER A 247 -10.90 5.33 -19.60
CA SER A 247 -9.54 4.91 -19.24
C SER A 247 -9.07 5.62 -17.97
N PRO A 248 -8.91 4.92 -16.84
CA PRO A 248 -8.33 5.49 -15.63
C PRO A 248 -6.83 5.74 -15.86
N LEU A 249 -6.41 6.97 -15.58
CA LEU A 249 -5.04 7.38 -15.41
C LEU A 249 -4.72 7.45 -13.92
N THR A 250 -3.61 6.81 -13.56
CA THR A 250 -3.06 6.90 -12.22
C THR A 250 -1.73 7.63 -12.25
N VAL A 251 -1.57 8.62 -11.36
CA VAL A 251 -0.29 9.25 -11.05
C VAL A 251 0.04 8.99 -9.59
N ARG A 252 1.12 8.24 -9.35
CA ARG A 252 1.59 7.88 -8.01
C ARG A 252 2.86 8.67 -7.70
N LEU A 253 2.87 9.39 -6.60
CA LEU A 253 4.06 10.02 -6.03
C LEU A 253 4.44 9.18 -4.80
N GLN A 254 5.61 8.57 -4.81
CA GLN A 254 6.08 7.76 -3.68
C GLN A 254 7.40 8.32 -3.15
N VAL A 255 7.57 8.34 -1.84
CA VAL A 255 8.86 8.60 -1.21
C VAL A 255 9.69 7.32 -1.28
N PRO A 256 10.88 7.33 -1.92
CA PRO A 256 11.79 6.20 -1.93
C PRO A 256 12.06 5.73 -0.50
N GLN A 257 11.79 4.45 -0.25
CA GLN A 257 12.10 3.84 1.03
C GLN A 257 13.52 3.28 1.01
N PRO A 258 14.22 3.23 2.16
CA PRO A 258 15.55 2.61 2.21
C PRO A 258 15.53 1.21 1.62
N SER A 259 16.40 0.94 0.64
CA SER A 259 16.37 -0.23 -0.22
C SER A 259 16.21 -1.54 0.55
N ALA A 260 15.14 -2.27 0.24
CA ALA A 260 15.02 -3.69 0.53
C ALA A 260 14.97 -4.42 -0.83
N SER A 261 16.13 -4.72 -1.41
CA SER A 261 16.20 -5.46 -2.68
C SER A 261 15.67 -6.89 -2.53
N GLU A 262 15.69 -7.41 -1.30
CA GLU A 262 15.13 -8.68 -0.85
C GLU A 262 14.81 -8.64 0.64
N VAL A 263 14.01 -9.61 1.09
CA VAL A 263 13.60 -9.79 2.48
C VAL A 263 14.39 -10.95 3.09
N ALA A 264 15.06 -10.73 4.21
CA ALA A 264 15.71 -11.82 4.95
C ALA A 264 14.68 -12.75 5.59
N ALA A 265 14.95 -14.05 5.59
CA ALA A 265 14.04 -15.07 6.09
C ALA A 265 14.73 -16.14 6.95
N VAL A 266 13.95 -16.70 7.86
CA VAL A 266 14.27 -17.95 8.56
C VAL A 266 13.38 -19.04 8.00
N ALA A 267 13.97 -20.13 7.49
CA ALA A 267 13.24 -21.28 6.97
C ALA A 267 13.17 -22.41 8.00
N THR A 268 12.10 -23.21 7.99
CA THR A 268 12.14 -24.50 8.69
C THR A 268 12.98 -25.51 7.91
N ASP A 269 13.56 -26.49 8.60
CA ASP A 269 14.31 -27.59 7.95
C ASP A 269 13.41 -28.32 6.94
N ARG A 270 12.13 -28.52 7.28
CA ARG A 270 11.12 -29.09 6.38
C ARG A 270 10.92 -28.29 5.09
N TYR A 271 10.98 -26.96 5.17
CA TYR A 271 10.90 -26.09 3.99
C TYR A 271 12.12 -26.27 3.08
N LEU A 272 13.31 -26.32 3.67
CA LEU A 272 14.55 -26.54 2.93
C LEU A 272 14.54 -27.91 2.23
N ASP A 273 14.12 -28.96 2.92
CA ASP A 273 14.01 -30.30 2.34
C ASP A 273 12.96 -30.38 1.23
N SER A 274 11.82 -29.70 1.41
CA SER A 274 10.71 -29.73 0.45
C SER A 274 11.01 -28.96 -0.83
N THR A 275 11.82 -27.90 -0.75
CA THR A 275 12.15 -27.01 -1.88
C THR A 275 13.53 -27.27 -2.46
N GLY A 276 14.41 -27.97 -1.74
CA GLY A 276 15.83 -28.08 -2.05
C GLY A 276 16.62 -26.78 -1.80
N ALA A 277 16.00 -25.77 -1.18
CA ALA A 277 16.64 -24.50 -0.90
C ALA A 277 17.70 -24.61 0.21
N ARG A 278 18.60 -23.63 0.28
CA ARG A 278 19.66 -23.58 1.31
C ARG A 278 19.80 -22.19 1.94
N PRO A 279 20.28 -22.08 3.18
CA PRO A 279 20.74 -20.80 3.72
C PRO A 279 21.74 -20.12 2.77
N GLY A 280 21.60 -18.81 2.59
CA GLY A 280 22.30 -17.96 1.62
C GLY A 280 21.56 -17.80 0.28
N GLN A 281 20.70 -18.73 -0.09
CA GLN A 281 19.98 -18.72 -1.36
C GLN A 281 18.86 -17.69 -1.36
N ARG A 282 18.66 -17.08 -2.54
CA ARG A 282 17.49 -16.27 -2.83
C ARG A 282 16.40 -17.13 -3.49
N VAL A 283 15.18 -17.00 -2.98
CA VAL A 283 13.96 -17.64 -3.48
C VAL A 283 12.89 -16.58 -3.68
N ASP A 284 12.00 -16.79 -4.65
CA ASP A 284 10.86 -15.91 -4.88
C ASP A 284 9.62 -16.52 -4.21
N VAL A 285 8.98 -15.74 -3.32
CA VAL A 285 7.87 -16.20 -2.49
C VAL A 285 6.64 -15.37 -2.80
N ALA A 286 5.51 -16.02 -3.11
CA ALA A 286 4.25 -15.34 -3.31
C ALA A 286 3.65 -14.92 -1.95
N VAL A 287 3.30 -13.64 -1.80
CA VAL A 287 2.57 -13.10 -0.65
C VAL A 287 1.41 -12.28 -1.20
N ASP A 288 0.17 -12.67 -0.89
CA ASP A 288 -1.06 -12.06 -1.43
C ASP A 288 -1.03 -11.85 -2.96
N GLY A 289 -0.58 -12.88 -3.68
CA GLY A 289 -0.48 -12.87 -5.15
C GLY A 289 0.68 -12.06 -5.72
N SER A 290 1.47 -11.39 -4.89
CA SER A 290 2.64 -10.60 -5.29
C SER A 290 3.95 -11.33 -4.96
N THR A 291 4.91 -11.30 -5.89
CA THR A 291 6.21 -11.93 -5.67
C THR A 291 7.12 -11.06 -4.79
N VAL A 292 7.60 -11.65 -3.71
CA VAL A 292 8.58 -11.09 -2.77
C VAL A 292 9.89 -11.89 -2.90
N PRO A 293 11.00 -11.26 -3.34
CA PRO A 293 12.31 -11.90 -3.28
C PRO A 293 12.78 -12.04 -1.84
N VAL A 294 13.10 -13.26 -1.46
CA VAL A 294 13.46 -13.65 -0.11
C VAL A 294 14.85 -14.27 -0.10
N ARG A 295 15.73 -13.83 0.81
CA ARG A 295 17.00 -14.51 1.10
C ARG A 295 16.88 -15.30 2.38
N ILE A 296 17.10 -16.61 2.30
CA ILE A 296 17.12 -17.47 3.48
C ILE A 296 18.43 -17.20 4.21
N VAL A 297 18.38 -16.62 5.41
CA VAL A 297 19.59 -16.28 6.17
C VAL A 297 19.92 -17.34 7.22
N ARG A 298 18.90 -18.08 7.69
CA ARG A 298 19.02 -19.09 8.76
C ARG A 298 17.96 -20.17 8.61
N SER A 299 18.13 -21.27 9.33
CA SER A 299 17.11 -22.29 9.50
C SER A 299 16.78 -22.57 10.96
N VAL A 300 15.62 -23.18 11.18
CA VAL A 300 15.13 -23.72 12.45
C VAL A 300 14.46 -25.06 12.21
N ARG A 301 14.31 -25.88 13.24
CA ARG A 301 13.62 -27.16 13.12
C ARG A 301 12.13 -26.96 12.82
N ASP A 302 11.51 -26.03 13.53
CA ASP A 302 10.07 -25.74 13.42
C ASP A 302 9.74 -24.32 13.91
N LEU A 303 8.58 -23.81 13.53
CA LEU A 303 8.05 -22.51 13.98
C LEU A 303 6.77 -22.70 14.82
N PRO A 304 6.54 -21.88 15.85
CA PRO A 304 5.28 -21.93 16.60
C PRO A 304 4.07 -21.69 15.69
N SER A 305 2.97 -22.40 15.95
CA SER A 305 1.68 -22.25 15.25
C SER A 305 1.69 -22.55 13.75
N THR A 306 2.75 -23.16 13.21
CA THR A 306 2.71 -23.79 11.89
C THR A 306 2.35 -25.25 12.10
N THR A 307 1.33 -25.76 11.41
CA THR A 307 0.90 -27.16 11.57
C THR A 307 2.00 -28.09 11.06
N PRO A 308 2.73 -28.80 11.93
CA PRO A 308 3.80 -29.69 11.47
C PRO A 308 3.20 -31.05 11.11
N GLY A 309 3.65 -31.62 10.01
CA GLY A 309 3.31 -32.99 9.63
C GLY A 309 2.08 -33.13 8.72
N GLY A 310 2.01 -34.29 8.06
CA GLY A 310 1.14 -34.54 6.91
C GLY A 310 1.94 -34.77 5.63
N ALA A 311 1.34 -35.46 4.65
CA ALA A 311 2.00 -35.71 3.36
C ALA A 311 2.15 -34.42 2.53
N ASP A 312 1.28 -33.45 2.78
CA ASP A 312 1.17 -32.13 2.16
C ASP A 312 1.94 -31.03 2.91
N ASP A 313 2.56 -31.32 4.05
CA ASP A 313 3.37 -30.34 4.79
C ASP A 313 4.66 -30.00 4.03
N GLY A 314 4.77 -28.74 3.61
CA GLY A 314 5.92 -28.15 2.93
C GLY A 314 6.82 -27.30 3.83
N GLY A 315 6.58 -27.25 5.14
CA GLY A 315 7.33 -26.44 6.10
C GLY A 315 6.91 -24.97 6.13
N ALA A 316 7.79 -24.08 6.60
CA ALA A 316 7.46 -22.67 6.77
C ALA A 316 8.64 -21.70 6.57
N LEU A 317 8.29 -20.45 6.28
CA LEU A 317 9.17 -19.29 6.22
C LEU A 317 8.70 -18.22 7.20
N LEU A 318 9.61 -17.71 8.02
CA LEU A 318 9.43 -16.53 8.85
C LEU A 318 10.09 -15.31 8.21
N LEU A 319 9.31 -14.25 8.04
CA LEU A 319 9.70 -12.98 7.42
C LEU A 319 9.43 -11.79 8.37
N ASP A 320 10.09 -10.67 8.13
CA ASP A 320 9.71 -9.40 8.74
C ASP A 320 8.59 -8.70 7.94
N LEU A 321 7.47 -8.42 8.60
CA LEU A 321 6.28 -7.82 7.99
C LEU A 321 6.56 -6.43 7.40
N ARG A 322 7.42 -5.64 8.04
CA ARG A 322 7.80 -4.32 7.53
C ARG A 322 8.66 -4.45 6.28
N ALA A 323 9.61 -5.38 6.25
CA ALA A 323 10.41 -5.65 5.05
C ALA A 323 9.53 -6.11 3.88
N VAL A 324 8.61 -7.05 4.13
CA VAL A 324 7.64 -7.52 3.13
C VAL A 324 6.82 -6.35 2.58
N ASN A 325 6.19 -5.56 3.44
CA ASN A 325 5.38 -4.42 3.01
C ASN A 325 6.19 -3.34 2.28
N ARG A 326 7.46 -3.14 2.62
CA ARG A 326 8.33 -2.20 1.89
C ARG A 326 8.56 -2.66 0.44
N VAL A 327 8.82 -3.94 0.23
CA VAL A 327 8.97 -4.53 -1.11
C VAL A 327 7.67 -4.46 -1.90
N LEU A 328 6.55 -4.89 -1.29
CA LEU A 328 5.23 -4.90 -1.93
C LEU A 328 4.79 -3.49 -2.36
N GLN A 329 4.97 -2.49 -1.50
CA GLN A 329 4.64 -1.10 -1.82
C GLN A 329 5.49 -0.56 -2.97
N THR A 330 6.80 -0.82 -2.94
CA THR A 330 7.73 -0.27 -3.93
C THR A 330 7.51 -0.88 -5.32
N ARG A 331 7.29 -2.20 -5.40
CA ARG A 331 7.23 -2.92 -6.68
C ARG A 331 5.83 -3.04 -7.24
N HIS A 332 4.84 -3.23 -6.37
CA HIS A 332 3.51 -3.69 -6.76
C HIS A 332 2.39 -2.75 -6.31
N ASP A 333 2.72 -1.67 -5.58
CA ASP A 333 1.73 -0.80 -4.91
C ASP A 333 0.72 -1.60 -4.05
N ALA A 334 1.20 -2.72 -3.51
CA ALA A 334 0.44 -3.68 -2.74
C ALA A 334 0.90 -3.71 -1.29
N SER A 335 0.19 -4.45 -0.45
CA SER A 335 0.53 -4.66 0.95
C SER A 335 -0.02 -5.98 1.43
N ALA A 336 0.65 -6.58 2.40
CA ALA A 336 0.17 -7.70 3.20
C ALA A 336 -0.43 -7.13 4.50
N PRO A 337 -1.76 -6.93 4.58
CA PRO A 337 -2.40 -6.48 5.80
C PRO A 337 -2.31 -7.57 6.87
N PRO A 338 -2.16 -7.23 8.16
CA PRO A 338 -2.20 -8.23 9.21
C PRO A 338 -3.55 -8.95 9.21
N ASN A 339 -3.52 -10.28 9.25
CA ASN A 339 -4.69 -11.13 9.45
C ASN A 339 -4.71 -11.81 10.83
N GLU A 340 -3.65 -11.64 11.62
CA GLU A 340 -3.53 -12.16 12.97
C GLU A 340 -2.88 -11.14 13.92
N TRP A 341 -3.25 -11.18 15.21
CA TRP A 341 -2.66 -10.36 16.26
C TRP A 341 -2.14 -11.20 17.41
N TRP A 342 -0.82 -11.27 17.54
CA TRP A 342 -0.17 -11.98 18.63
C TRP A 342 0.12 -11.00 19.76
N LEU A 343 -0.40 -11.31 20.95
CA LEU A 343 -0.37 -10.42 22.10
C LEU A 343 0.41 -11.07 23.24
N ARG A 344 1.18 -10.26 23.95
CA ARG A 344 1.70 -10.61 25.26
C ARG A 344 1.00 -9.76 26.31
N THR A 345 0.44 -10.43 27.30
CA THR A 345 -0.18 -9.81 28.47
C THR A 345 0.83 -9.67 29.61
N ALA A 346 0.58 -8.74 30.53
CA ALA A 346 1.31 -8.72 31.80
C ALA A 346 1.01 -10.01 32.59
N PRO A 347 1.94 -10.48 33.46
CA PRO A 347 1.68 -11.64 34.30
C PRO A 347 0.34 -11.53 35.05
N GLY A 348 -0.48 -12.59 35.00
CA GLY A 348 -1.80 -12.64 35.63
C GLY A 348 -2.91 -11.83 34.93
N ALA A 349 -2.64 -11.18 33.80
CA ALA A 349 -3.62 -10.35 33.10
C ALA A 349 -4.29 -11.04 31.89
N THR A 350 -3.92 -12.28 31.57
CA THR A 350 -4.39 -13.01 30.37
C THR A 350 -5.91 -13.09 30.31
N ASP A 351 -6.57 -13.60 31.35
CA ASP A 351 -8.02 -13.81 31.35
C ASP A 351 -8.78 -12.48 31.21
N ARG A 352 -8.32 -11.43 31.90
CA ARG A 352 -8.90 -10.09 31.80
C ARG A 352 -8.79 -9.52 30.38
N VAL A 353 -7.63 -9.69 29.75
CA VAL A 353 -7.41 -9.19 28.37
C VAL A 353 -8.20 -10.02 27.37
N ALA A 354 -8.27 -11.34 27.53
CA ALA A 354 -9.05 -12.22 26.68
C ALA A 354 -10.54 -11.89 26.76
N ALA A 355 -11.09 -11.73 27.97
CA ALA A 355 -12.47 -11.29 28.18
C ALA A 355 -12.74 -9.94 27.52
N ALA A 356 -11.88 -8.95 27.76
CA ALA A 356 -12.02 -7.62 27.16
C ALA A 356 -11.96 -7.64 25.62
N LEU A 357 -11.19 -8.55 25.01
CA LEU A 357 -11.15 -8.72 23.56
C LEU A 357 -12.41 -9.42 23.03
N ARG A 358 -12.92 -10.44 23.74
CA ARG A 358 -14.15 -11.16 23.37
C ARG A 358 -15.40 -10.28 23.50
N ASP A 359 -15.40 -9.30 24.41
CA ASP A 359 -16.50 -8.35 24.60
C ASP A 359 -16.57 -7.25 23.52
N ARG A 360 -15.56 -7.15 22.64
CA ARG A 360 -15.56 -6.13 21.60
C ARG A 360 -16.57 -6.46 20.50
N PRO A 361 -17.38 -5.49 20.05
CA PRO A 361 -18.40 -5.73 19.03
C PRO A 361 -17.81 -6.08 17.65
N ASP A 362 -16.56 -5.69 17.39
CA ASP A 362 -15.84 -5.95 16.15
C ASP A 362 -14.96 -7.22 16.19
N VAL A 363 -15.02 -7.99 17.29
CA VAL A 363 -14.24 -9.22 17.48
C VAL A 363 -15.18 -10.39 17.70
N GLU A 364 -15.05 -11.42 16.87
CA GLU A 364 -15.74 -12.69 17.10
C GLU A 364 -15.05 -13.42 18.27
N PRO A 365 -15.75 -13.77 19.37
CA PRO A 365 -15.12 -14.34 20.57
C PRO A 365 -14.31 -15.62 20.31
N SER A 366 -14.78 -16.46 19.38
CA SER A 366 -14.13 -17.71 18.95
C SER A 366 -12.76 -17.49 18.31
N ARG A 367 -12.48 -16.28 17.78
CA ARG A 367 -11.18 -15.91 17.19
C ARG A 367 -10.14 -15.48 18.23
N VAL A 368 -10.54 -15.34 19.50
CA VAL A 368 -9.62 -15.02 20.60
C VAL A 368 -9.07 -16.32 21.17
N LEU A 369 -7.89 -16.70 20.70
CA LEU A 369 -7.17 -17.89 21.14
C LEU A 369 -6.25 -17.58 22.32
N VAL A 370 -6.40 -18.32 23.42
CA VAL A 370 -5.55 -18.21 24.60
C VAL A 370 -4.76 -19.51 24.75
N ARG A 371 -3.43 -19.40 24.73
CA ARG A 371 -2.52 -20.55 24.79
C ARG A 371 -2.79 -21.47 25.98
N ASP A 372 -3.00 -20.91 27.16
CA ASP A 372 -3.17 -21.71 28.39
C ASP A 372 -4.53 -22.40 28.44
N GLU A 373 -5.57 -21.80 27.84
CA GLU A 373 -6.89 -22.43 27.65
C GLU A 373 -6.77 -23.63 26.69
N ILE A 374 -6.13 -23.43 25.53
CA ILE A 374 -5.90 -24.50 24.53
C ILE A 374 -5.06 -25.64 25.12
N ALA A 375 -4.01 -25.31 25.89
CA ALA A 375 -3.16 -26.30 26.53
C ALA A 375 -3.89 -27.10 27.64
N ALA A 376 -4.90 -26.50 28.28
CA ALA A 376 -5.75 -27.21 29.23
C ALA A 376 -6.73 -28.15 28.48
N GLU A 377 -7.38 -27.64 27.44
CA GLU A 377 -8.28 -28.43 26.58
C GLU A 377 -7.59 -29.66 25.99
N LEU A 378 -6.39 -29.50 25.42
CA LEU A 378 -5.59 -30.61 24.89
C LEU A 378 -5.11 -31.59 25.97
N ARG A 379 -4.97 -31.15 27.22
CA ARG A 379 -4.58 -32.04 28.33
C ARG A 379 -5.75 -32.90 28.80
N ASP A 380 -6.95 -32.34 28.73
CA ASP A 380 -8.19 -32.97 29.18
C ASP A 380 -8.88 -33.77 28.07
N ASP A 381 -8.33 -33.79 26.85
CA ASP A 381 -8.79 -34.64 25.74
C ASP A 381 -8.43 -36.13 25.99
N PRO A 382 -9.42 -37.02 26.19
CA PRO A 382 -9.18 -38.44 26.43
C PRO A 382 -8.61 -39.20 25.23
N PHE A 383 -8.56 -38.59 24.04
CA PHE A 383 -8.07 -39.23 22.82
C PHE A 383 -6.67 -38.84 22.37
N GLY A 384 -6.04 -37.83 23.01
CA GLY A 384 -4.61 -37.51 22.90
C GLY A 384 -4.00 -37.48 21.50
#